data_AF-A0A210W7R3-F1
#
_entry.id   AF-A0A210W7R3-F1
#
_cell.length_a   1.000
_cell.length_b   1.000
_cell.length_c   1.000
_cell.angle_alpha   90.00
_cell.angle_beta   90.00
_cell.angle_gamma   90.00
#
_symmetry.space_group_name_H-M   'P 1'
#
loop_
_entity.id
_entity.type
_entity.pdbx_description
1 polymer ?
#
loop_
_entity_poly.entity_id
_entity_poly.type
_entity_poly.pdbx_seq_one_letter_code
_entity_poly.pdbx_strand_id
1 'polypeptide(L)' 'MSIAAPRDIYVRHTGKEGNSYVNQHRVWDADRFIAAQQAEAAKAGGKAKAEQITEEQYRAARK' A
#
# COMPACT_ATOMS: atom_id res chain seq x y z
N MET A 1 -2.27 21.68 -14.69
CA MET A 1 -2.16 20.43 -13.90
C MET A 1 -2.63 19.26 -14.76
N SER A 2 -1.75 18.35 -15.14
CA SER A 2 -2.18 17.07 -15.73
C SER A 2 -2.74 16.20 -14.62
N ILE A 3 -4.05 15.91 -14.67
CA ILE A 3 -4.71 15.01 -13.73
C ILE A 3 -4.23 13.60 -14.11
N ALA A 4 -3.42 12.96 -13.25
CA ALA A 4 -2.95 11.62 -13.52
C ALA A 4 -4.14 10.66 -13.69
N ALA A 5 -4.14 9.86 -14.75
CA ALA A 5 -5.19 8.89 -15.01
C ALA A 5 -5.23 7.85 -13.86
N PRO A 6 -6.42 7.43 -13.41
CA PRO A 6 -6.55 6.47 -12.33
C PRO A 6 -5.92 5.14 -12.73
N ARG A 7 -5.04 4.63 -11.87
CA ARG A 7 -4.30 3.37 -12.05
C ARG A 7 -4.52 2.45 -10.85
N ASP A 8 -4.45 1.15 -11.11
CA ASP A 8 -4.45 0.13 -10.07
C ASP A 8 -3.05 -0.01 -9.47
N ILE A 9 -2.99 -0.04 -8.15
CA ILE A 9 -1.77 -0.34 -7.38
C ILE A 9 -2.06 -1.46 -6.39
N TYR A 10 -1.00 -2.17 -6.00
CA TYR A 10 -1.07 -3.24 -5.02
C TYR A 10 -0.21 -2.85 -3.82
N VAL A 11 -0.76 -2.99 -2.63
CA VAL A 11 -0.11 -2.53 -1.40
C VAL A 11 -0.10 -3.64 -0.37
N ARG A 12 1.05 -3.84 0.27
CA ARG A 12 1.19 -4.65 1.46
C ARG A 12 1.12 -3.74 2.68
N HIS A 13 0.20 -4.06 3.57
CA HIS A 13 0.06 -3.42 4.87
C HIS A 13 0.60 -4.38 5.93
N THR A 14 1.42 -3.88 6.83
CA THR A 14 1.85 -4.58 8.03
C THR A 14 1.36 -3.77 9.22
N GLY A 15 0.66 -4.41 10.15
CA GLY A 15 0.22 -3.80 11.40
C GLY A 15 1.31 -3.77 12.46
N LYS A 16 1.04 -3.08 13.57
CA LYS A 16 1.97 -2.92 14.70
C LYS A 16 2.50 -4.25 15.26
N GLU A 17 1.68 -5.30 15.20
CA GLU A 17 1.97 -6.65 15.72
C GLU A 17 2.74 -7.52 14.73
N GLY A 18 2.97 -7.03 13.50
CA GLY A 18 3.66 -7.77 12.44
C GLY A 18 2.74 -8.57 11.50
N ASN A 19 1.43 -8.63 11.80
CA ASN A 19 0.45 -9.21 10.89
C ASN A 19 0.40 -8.38 9.60
N SER A 20 0.46 -9.06 8.45
CA SER A 20 0.44 -8.39 7.15
C SER A 20 -0.69 -8.89 6.27
N TYR A 21 -1.28 -7.98 5.51
CA TYR A 21 -2.25 -8.29 4.46
C TYR A 21 -1.91 -7.50 3.19
N VAL A 22 -2.39 -8.00 2.06
CA VAL A 22 -2.23 -7.34 0.76
C VAL A 22 -3.57 -6.86 0.23
N ASN A 23 -3.61 -5.68 -0.39
CA ASN A 23 -4.82 -5.12 -0.97
C ASN A 23 -4.55 -4.43 -2.32
N GLN A 24 -5.57 -4.40 -3.19
CA GLN A 24 -5.56 -3.68 -4.46
C GLN A 24 -6.33 -2.37 -4.29
N HIS A 25 -5.77 -1.27 -4.80
CA HIS A 25 -6.38 0.05 -4.76
C HIS A 25 -6.37 0.69 -6.14
N ARG A 26 -7.50 1.30 -6.53
CA ARG A 26 -7.58 2.14 -7.73
C ARG A 26 -7.46 3.60 -7.31
N VAL A 27 -6.36 4.24 -7.73
CA VAL A 27 -5.98 5.57 -7.27
C VAL A 27 -5.64 6.48 -8.45
N TRP A 28 -5.95 7.75 -8.29
CA TRP A 28 -5.57 8.85 -9.18
C TRP A 28 -4.09 9.21 -9.04
N ASP A 29 -3.54 9.13 -7.82
CA ASP A 29 -2.15 9.42 -7.51
C ASP A 29 -1.59 8.35 -6.56
N ALA A 30 -0.67 7.53 -7.07
CA ALA A 30 -0.09 6.42 -6.33
C ALA A 30 0.89 6.90 -5.26
N ASP A 31 1.77 7.83 -5.60
CA ASP A 31 2.78 8.36 -4.69
C ASP A 31 2.13 9.04 -3.48
N ARG A 32 1.09 9.86 -3.72
CA ARG A 32 0.34 10.50 -2.64
C ARG A 32 -0.37 9.47 -1.76
N PHE A 33 -0.93 8.42 -2.34
CA PHE A 33 -1.60 7.36 -1.59
C PHE A 33 -0.60 6.58 -0.73
N ILE A 34 0.52 6.14 -1.29
CA ILE A 34 1.56 5.39 -0.55
C ILE A 34 2.16 6.24 0.56
N ALA A 35 2.47 7.51 0.30
CA ALA A 35 2.98 8.43 1.32
C ALA A 35 2.00 8.58 2.49
N ALA A 36 0.69 8.68 2.22
CA ALA A 36 -0.33 8.72 3.26
C ALA A 36 -0.36 7.43 4.08
N GLN A 37 -0.35 6.26 3.43
CA GLN A 37 -0.37 4.97 4.12
C GLN A 37 0.91 4.74 4.96
N GLN A 38 2.06 5.22 4.49
CA GLN A 38 3.31 5.19 5.25
C GLN A 38 3.26 6.13 6.46
N ALA A 39 2.68 7.31 6.33
CA ALA A 39 2.50 8.23 7.44
C ALA A 39 1.57 7.65 8.52
N GLU A 40 0.48 6.99 8.12
CA GLU A 40 -0.42 6.29 9.05
C GLU A 40 0.28 5.11 9.75
N ALA A 41 1.08 4.33 9.01
CA ALA A 41 1.90 3.27 9.60
C ALA A 41 2.93 3.82 10.60
N ALA A 42 3.58 4.94 10.27
CA ALA A 42 4.53 5.60 11.17
C ALA A 42 3.85 6.09 12.46
N LYS A 43 2.62 6.61 12.38
CA LYS A 43 1.82 6.99 13.56
C LYS A 43 1.44 5.78 14.42
N ALA A 44 1.12 4.64 13.78
CA ALA A 44 0.78 3.42 14.50
C ALA A 44 1.99 2.82 15.25
N GLY A 45 3.21 3.03 14.75
CA GLY A 45 4.46 2.61 15.36
C GLY A 45 4.69 1.10 15.38
N GLY A 46 5.72 0.66 16.11
CA GLY A 46 6.11 -0.74 16.18
C GLY A 46 6.62 -1.27 14.84
N LYS A 47 6.04 -2.39 14.35
CA LYS A 47 6.38 -3.00 13.06
C LYS A 47 5.51 -2.52 11.90
N ALA A 48 4.65 -1.52 12.13
CA ALA A 48 3.71 -1.09 11.12
C ALA A 48 4.44 -0.54 9.88
N LYS A 49 4.04 -0.99 8.68
CA LYS A 49 4.56 -0.48 7.41
C LYS A 49 3.52 -0.57 6.29
N ALA A 50 3.69 0.28 5.28
CA ALA A 50 2.93 0.23 4.04
C ALA A 50 3.90 0.29 2.85
N GLU A 51 3.80 -0.68 1.95
CA GLU A 51 4.70 -0.82 0.82
C GLU A 51 3.90 -1.11 -0.46
N GLN A 52 4.23 -0.40 -1.54
CA GLN A 52 3.74 -0.79 -2.85
C GLN A 52 4.45 -2.07 -3.31
N ILE A 53 3.67 -3.04 -3.77
CA ILE A 53 4.14 -4.32 -4.28
C ILE A 53 3.71 -4.49 -5.74
N THR A 54 4.33 -5.43 -6.44
CA THR A 54 3.92 -5.77 -7.80
C THR A 54 2.63 -6.60 -7.82
N GLU A 55 1.94 -6.64 -8.96
CA GLU A 55 0.79 -7.52 -9.15
C GLU A 55 1.16 -9.00 -8.88
N GLU A 56 2.34 -9.42 -9.32
CA GLU A 56 2.81 -10.80 -9.14
C GLU A 56 2.98 -11.14 -7.66
N GLN A 57 3.56 -10.23 -6.87
CA GLN A 57 3.68 -10.39 -5.42
C GLN A 57 2.32 -10.37 -4.72
N TYR A 58 1.38 -9.59 -5.22
CA TYR A 58 0.00 -9.56 -4.71
C TYR A 58 -0.71 -10.90 -4.94
N ARG A 59 -0.63 -11.43 -6.16
CA ARG A 59 -1.22 -12.73 -6.51
C ARG A 59 -0.58 -13.88 -5.73
N ALA A 60 0.75 -13.86 -5.57
CA ALA A 60 1.47 -14.85 -4.78
C ALA A 60 1.05 -14.85 -3.29
N ALA A 61 0.74 -13.69 -2.72
CA ALA A 61 0.31 -13.58 -1.33
C ALA A 61 -1.17 -13.97 -1.09
N ARG A 62 -1.98 -14.12 -2.14
CA ARG A 62 -3.39 -14.53 -2.06
C ARG A 62 -3.65 -15.99 -2.46
N LYS A 63 -2.61 -16.69 -2.93
CA LYS A 63 -2.66 -18.10 -3.29
C LYS A 63 -2.37 -18.96 -2.07
#